data_AF-A0A2T2VKY9-F1
#
_entry.id   AF-A0A2T2VKY9-F1
#
_cell.length_a   1.000
_cell.length_b   1.000
_cell.length_c   1.000
_cell.angle_alpha   90.00
_cell.angle_beta   90.00
_cell.angle_gamma   90.00
#
_symmetry.space_group_name_H-M   'P 1'
#
loop_
_entity.id
_entity.type
_entity.pdbx_description
1 polymer ?
#
loop_
_entity_poly.entity_id
_entity_poly.type
_entity_poly.pdbx_seq_one_letter_code
_entity_poly.pdbx_strand_id
1 'polypeptide(L)' 'ENETIVVAAHKTIPLDEVVKVMNIGKELEAQVILATEPK' A
#
# COMPACT_ATOMS: atom_id res chain seq x y z
N GLU A 1 -4.83 -17.74 -7.41
CA GLU A 1 -4.13 -16.54 -7.90
C GLU A 1 -4.05 -15.58 -6.73
N ASN A 2 -2.91 -14.93 -6.49
CA ASN A 2 -2.79 -13.96 -5.38
C ASN A 2 -3.22 -12.59 -5.89
N GLU A 3 -4.23 -12.00 -5.26
CA GLU A 3 -4.69 -10.65 -5.59
C GLU A 3 -3.59 -9.63 -5.25
N THR A 4 -3.26 -8.76 -6.22
CA THR A 4 -2.28 -7.70 -6.03
C THR A 4 -3.00 -6.36 -5.98
N ILE A 5 -2.84 -5.65 -4.87
CA ILE A 5 -3.43 -4.35 -4.63
C ILE A 5 -2.36 -3.28 -4.85
N VAL A 6 -2.56 -2.42 -5.84
CA VAL A 6 -1.67 -1.28 -6.11
C VAL A 6 -2.26 -0.03 -5.49
N VAL A 7 -1.52 0.61 -4.60
CA VAL A 7 -1.93 1.83 -3.90
C VAL A 7 -1.08 2.98 -4.42
N ALA A 8 -1.72 3.90 -5.15
CA ALA A 8 -1.12 5.16 -5.55
C ALA A 8 -1.06 6.09 -4.34
N ALA A 9 0.15 6.37 -3.86
CA ALA A 9 0.39 7.11 -2.63
C ALA A 9 1.18 8.40 -2.91
N HIS A 10 0.72 9.53 -2.38
CA HIS A 10 1.49 10.76 -2.43
C HIS A 10 2.72 10.67 -1.51
N LYS A 11 3.85 11.27 -1.91
CA LYS A 11 5.14 11.19 -1.19
C LYS A 11 5.12 11.80 0.22
N THR A 12 4.09 12.57 0.56
CA THR A 12 3.93 13.22 1.87
C THR A 12 2.93 12.51 2.78
N ILE A 13 2.48 11.30 2.40
CA ILE A 13 1.58 10.53 3.25
C ILE A 13 2.32 10.14 4.54
N PRO A 14 1.71 10.33 5.71
CA PRO A 14 2.27 9.91 6.99
C PRO A 14 2.60 8.41 7.02
N LEU A 15 3.70 8.06 7.68
CA LEU A 15 4.18 6.67 7.75
C LEU A 15 3.16 5.73 8.42
N ASP A 16 2.44 6.23 9.42
CA ASP A 16 1.41 5.46 10.13
C ASP A 16 0.26 5.03 9.21
N GLU A 17 -0.14 5.87 8.25
CA GLU A 17 -1.11 5.51 7.22
C GLU A 17 -0.58 4.40 6.30
N VAL A 18 0.70 4.45 5.92
CA VAL A 18 1.33 3.39 5.11
C VAL A 18 1.33 2.06 5.85
N VAL A 19 1.65 2.07 7.15
CA VAL A 19 1.66 0.86 7.99
C VAL A 19 0.26 0.24 8.09
N LYS A 20 -0.80 1.06 8.24
CA LYS A 20 -2.19 0.57 8.26
C LYS A 20 -2.53 -0.19 6.97
N VAL A 21 -2.20 0.38 5.81
CA VAL A 21 -2.47 -0.23 4.51
C VAL A 21 -1.69 -1.54 4.33
N MET A 22 -0.44 -1.60 4.77
CA MET A 22 0.35 -2.83 4.73
C MET A 22 -0.22 -3.93 5.63
N ASN A 23 -0.73 -3.57 6.82
CA ASN A 23 -1.37 -4.52 7.73
C ASN A 23 -2.66 -5.09 7.14
N ILE A 24 -3.48 -4.25 6.49
CA ILE A 24 -4.68 -4.69 5.78
C ILE A 24 -4.32 -5.70 4.68
N GLY A 25 -3.27 -5.42 3.89
CA GLY A 25 -2.77 -6.35 2.89
C GLY A 25 -2.39 -7.72 3.45
N LYS A 26 -1.71 -7.71 4.60
CA LYS A 26 -1.33 -8.93 5.31
C LYS A 26 -2.53 -9.73 5.80
N GLU A 27 -3.55 -9.07 6.34
CA GLU A 27 -4.79 -9.73 6.80
C GLU A 27 -5.60 -10.34 5.66
N LEU A 28 -5.54 -9.72 4.48
CA LEU A 28 -6.21 -10.19 3.27
C LEU A 28 -5.41 -11.23 2.49
N GLU A 29 -4.22 -11.61 2.98
CA GLU A 29 -3.25 -12.44 2.24
C GLU A 29 -2.95 -11.92 0.82
N ALA A 30 -3.08 -10.59 0.64
CA ALA A 30 -2.94 -9.91 -0.63
C ALA A 30 -1.59 -9.20 -0.72
N GLN A 31 -0.99 -9.18 -1.92
CA GLN A 31 0.24 -8.45 -2.15
C GLN A 31 -0.06 -6.97 -2.33
N VAL A 32 0.44 -6.12 -1.44
CA VAL A 32 0.28 -4.66 -1.55
C VAL A 32 1.54 -4.02 -2.14
N ILE A 33 1.36 -3.24 -3.21
CA ILE A 33 2.42 -2.46 -3.85
C ILE A 33 2.08 -0.98 -3.69
N LEU A 34 2.97 -0.23 -3.03
CA LEU A 34 2.88 1.23 -2.92
C LEU A 34 3.62 1.88 -4.09
N ALA A 35 2.89 2.60 -4.93
CA ALA A 35 3.44 3.34 -6.05
C ALA A 35 3.32 4.85 -5.78
N THR A 36 4.44 5.57 -5.78
CA THR A 36 4.41 7.04 -5.68
C THR A 36 4.61 7.66 -7.05
N GLU A 37 3.77 8.62 -7.42
CA GLU A 37 3.98 9.37 -8.66
C GLU A 37 5.19 10.33 -8.53
N PRO A 38 6.04 10.43 -9.57
CA PRO A 38 7.08 11.45 -9.64
C PRO A 38 6.44 12.84 -9.82
N LYS A 39 6.98 13.85 -9.12
CA LYS A 39 6.69 15.26 -9.36
C LYS A 39 7.57 15.77 -10.48
#